data_AF-A0A7G6Z8G0-F1
#
_entry.id   AF-A0A7G6Z8G0-F1
#
_cell.length_a   1.000
_cell.length_b   1.000
_cell.length_c   1.000
_cell.angle_alpha   90.00
_cell.angle_beta   90.00
_cell.angle_gamma   90.00
#
_symmetry.space_group_name_H-M   'P 1'
#
loop_
_entity.id
_entity.type
_entity.pdbx_description
1 polymer ?
#
loop_
_entity_poly.entity_id
_entity_poly.type
_entity_poly.pdbx_seq_one_letter_code
_entity_poly.pdbx_strand_id
1 'polypeptide(L)'
;MAGGPAAGWYPDPAGSGALRWWSGASWTEHFAPVPAQPAVIGDTASTPERVGGLFDPIAPQVLGAAPLTQANQPTNPSAHTWGVWLIASVAAFAVGVRTASASLLPMSPVLALVTFLVLLALVASLAVWDSRVLRARGLRAASAWWILLLPPIAYFVARRVALKKQGIRANAPGNVYVLTIFAAAALTSVALTPMALARMDAASLRLLEQQASAELQRQTSESWTVSCPDGAPVTIVGSSFDCAAIDATGRAVRFTAHVLSPRQFSVDPAVLQ
;
A
#
# COMPACT_ATOMS: atom_id res chain seq x y z
N MET A 1 13.54 -28.34 27.04
CA MET A 1 13.47 -28.05 25.60
C MET A 1 12.17 -28.64 25.09
N ALA A 2 11.20 -27.81 24.71
CA ALA A 2 9.90 -28.30 24.24
C ALA A 2 10.07 -28.84 22.82
N GLY A 3 9.98 -30.16 22.65
CA GLY A 3 10.05 -30.82 21.34
C GLY A 3 8.80 -30.49 20.54
N GLY A 4 8.98 -29.90 19.35
CA GLY A 4 7.89 -29.69 18.40
C GLY A 4 7.32 -31.03 17.90
N PRO A 5 6.17 -31.00 17.20
CA PRO A 5 5.59 -32.19 16.60
C PRO A 5 6.58 -32.84 15.62
N ALA A 6 6.64 -34.17 15.64
CA ALA A 6 7.45 -34.96 14.71
C ALA A 6 6.95 -34.77 13.27
N ALA A 7 7.80 -35.06 12.28
CA ALA A 7 7.40 -34.95 10.88
C ALA A 7 6.22 -35.88 10.58
N GLY A 8 5.19 -35.38 9.89
CA GLY A 8 3.95 -36.12 9.68
C GLY A 8 2.84 -35.33 8.99
N TRP A 9 1.72 -36.00 8.73
CA TRP A 9 0.52 -35.39 8.18
C TRP A 9 -0.35 -34.80 9.30
N TYR A 10 -0.67 -33.51 9.19
CA TYR A 10 -1.49 -32.80 10.18
C TYR A 10 -2.56 -31.95 9.48
N PRO A 11 -3.66 -31.59 10.15
CA PRO A 11 -4.67 -30.70 9.59
C PRO A 11 -4.06 -29.36 9.18
N ASP A 12 -4.33 -28.91 7.96
CA ASP A 12 -3.76 -27.67 7.43
C ASP A 12 -4.24 -26.43 8.22
N PRO A 13 -3.34 -25.70 8.91
CA PRO A 13 -3.72 -24.50 9.67
C PRO A 13 -4.18 -23.34 8.77
N ALA A 14 -3.88 -23.36 7.46
CA ALA A 14 -4.42 -22.41 6.50
C ALA A 14 -5.88 -22.69 6.11
N GLY A 15 -6.47 -23.79 6.57
CA GLY A 15 -7.90 -24.07 6.47
C GLY A 15 -8.35 -24.67 5.14
N SER A 16 -7.45 -25.35 4.40
CA SER A 16 -7.81 -26.05 3.15
C SER A 16 -8.75 -27.25 3.36
N GLY A 17 -8.91 -27.74 4.59
CA GLY A 17 -9.69 -28.95 4.89
C GLY A 17 -8.98 -30.26 4.52
N ALA A 18 -7.73 -30.20 4.09
CA ALA A 18 -6.86 -31.33 3.80
C ALA A 18 -5.78 -31.51 4.90
N LEU A 19 -5.09 -32.65 4.88
CA LEU A 19 -3.87 -32.84 5.64
C LEU A 19 -2.70 -32.20 4.88
N ARG A 20 -1.84 -31.48 5.59
CA ARG A 20 -0.59 -30.90 5.08
C ARG A 20 0.60 -31.57 5.76
N TRP A 21 1.69 -31.76 5.02
CA TRP A 21 2.89 -32.41 5.57
C TRP A 21 3.75 -31.42 6.36
N TRP A 22 4.02 -31.75 7.62
CA TRP A 22 4.98 -31.08 8.50
C TRP A 22 6.33 -31.81 8.45
N SER A 23 7.42 -31.07 8.24
CA SER A 23 8.77 -31.63 8.12
C SER A 23 9.50 -31.87 9.45
N GLY A 24 8.89 -31.47 10.57
CA GLY A 24 9.57 -31.39 11.88
C GLY A 24 10.03 -29.97 12.23
N ALA A 25 10.19 -29.09 11.24
CA ALA A 25 10.57 -27.68 11.43
C ALA A 25 9.67 -26.68 10.68
N SER A 26 9.03 -27.10 9.59
CA SER A 26 8.17 -26.25 8.75
C SER A 26 7.08 -27.02 8.00
N TRP A 27 6.02 -26.32 7.59
CA TRP A 27 5.00 -26.87 6.70
C TRP A 27 5.50 -26.91 5.26
N THR A 28 5.25 -28.01 4.55
CA THR A 28 5.64 -28.19 3.14
C THR A 28 4.44 -28.02 2.21
N GLU A 29 4.64 -27.94 0.89
CA GLU A 29 3.55 -27.80 -0.10
C GLU A 29 2.82 -29.11 -0.45
N HIS A 30 3.08 -30.21 0.27
CA HIS A 30 2.41 -31.49 0.04
C HIS A 30 1.09 -31.56 0.81
N PHE A 31 0.02 -31.95 0.12
CA PHE A 31 -1.32 -32.11 0.66
C PHE A 31 -1.85 -33.53 0.42
N ALA A 32 -2.56 -34.08 1.40
CA ALA A 32 -3.24 -35.37 1.32
C ALA A 32 -4.71 -35.22 1.74
N PRO A 33 -5.65 -35.93 1.09
CA PRO A 33 -7.05 -35.95 1.51
C PRO A 33 -7.17 -36.59 2.90
N VAL A 34 -8.07 -36.08 3.75
CA VAL A 34 -8.41 -36.74 5.02
C VAL A 34 -9.17 -38.03 4.68
N PRO A 35 -8.68 -39.23 5.05
CA PRO A 35 -9.40 -40.46 4.79
C PRO A 35 -10.75 -40.45 5.54
N ALA A 36 -11.83 -40.73 4.82
CA ALA A 36 -13.16 -40.85 5.40
C ALA A 36 -13.18 -42.07 6.33
N GLN A 37 -13.33 -41.83 7.63
CA GLN A 37 -13.35 -42.89 8.63
C GLN A 37 -14.64 -43.71 8.45
N PRO A 38 -14.56 -45.06 8.29
CA PRO A 38 -15.75 -45.89 8.25
C PRO A 38 -16.50 -45.79 9.57
N ALA A 39 -17.80 -45.48 9.53
CA ALA A 39 -18.63 -45.47 10.72
C ALA A 39 -18.70 -46.87 11.31
N VAL A 40 -18.09 -47.07 12.48
CA VAL A 40 -18.26 -48.28 13.30
C VAL A 40 -19.66 -48.21 13.88
N ILE A 41 -20.60 -48.94 13.29
CA ILE A 41 -21.93 -49.15 13.86
C ILE A 41 -21.82 -50.34 14.80
N GLY A 42 -21.81 -50.07 16.11
CA GLY A 42 -22.21 -51.07 17.09
C GLY A 42 -23.72 -51.20 17.07
N ASP A 43 -24.23 -52.44 17.12
CA ASP A 43 -25.26 -52.77 18.11
C ASP A 43 -25.51 -54.28 18.24
N THR A 44 -25.96 -54.57 19.44
CA THR A 44 -26.17 -55.81 20.19
C THR A 44 -27.22 -56.79 19.62
N ALA A 45 -27.00 -58.07 19.97
CA ALA A 45 -27.99 -59.14 20.24
C ALA A 45 -28.66 -59.90 19.08
N SER A 46 -28.24 -61.16 18.85
CA SER A 46 -28.97 -62.41 19.25
C SER A 46 -28.49 -63.65 18.45
N THR A 47 -28.06 -64.67 19.19
CA THR A 47 -27.80 -66.07 18.76
C THR A 47 -29.13 -66.87 18.89
N PRO A 48 -29.40 -68.06 18.27
CA PRO A 48 -28.58 -69.03 17.51
C PRO A 48 -29.14 -69.28 16.07
N GLU A 49 -28.50 -69.98 15.13
CA GLU A 49 -28.48 -71.45 15.06
C GLU A 49 -27.72 -71.92 13.80
N ARG A 50 -27.08 -73.07 13.94
CA ARG A 50 -26.20 -73.82 13.05
C ARG A 50 -26.96 -74.50 11.90
N VAL A 51 -26.51 -74.38 10.65
CA VAL A 51 -26.39 -75.50 9.66
C VAL A 51 -25.38 -75.10 8.59
N GLY A 52 -24.39 -75.96 8.34
CA GLY A 52 -23.44 -75.82 7.24
C GLY A 52 -23.94 -76.49 5.96
N GLY A 53 -23.36 -76.09 4.83
CA GLY A 53 -23.40 -76.85 3.58
C GLY A 53 -23.84 -76.06 2.35
N LEU A 54 -22.88 -75.89 1.44
CA LEU A 54 -23.04 -75.99 -0.02
C LEU A 54 -24.16 -75.15 -0.65
N PHE A 55 -23.90 -73.87 -0.91
CA PHE A 55 -24.42 -73.17 -2.08
C PHE A 55 -23.51 -71.96 -2.35
N ASP A 56 -22.72 -72.02 -3.43
CA ASP A 56 -22.15 -70.81 -4.05
C ASP A 56 -23.31 -70.03 -4.67
N PRO A 57 -23.65 -68.82 -4.21
CA PRO A 57 -24.53 -67.95 -4.95
C PRO A 57 -23.65 -67.15 -5.91
N ILE A 58 -23.88 -67.37 -7.21
CA ILE A 58 -23.50 -66.48 -8.30
C ILE A 58 -23.59 -65.03 -7.83
N ALA A 59 -22.44 -64.35 -7.73
CA ALA A 59 -22.42 -62.94 -7.38
C ALA A 59 -23.30 -62.20 -8.39
N PRO A 60 -24.38 -61.51 -7.96
CA PRO A 60 -25.13 -60.68 -8.87
C PRO A 60 -24.14 -59.63 -9.39
N GLN A 61 -23.97 -59.62 -10.71
CA GLN A 61 -23.39 -58.48 -11.43
C GLN A 61 -24.36 -57.32 -11.15
N VAL A 62 -24.20 -56.67 -10.00
CA VAL A 62 -24.90 -55.43 -9.70
C VAL A 62 -24.41 -54.50 -10.79
N LEU A 63 -25.27 -54.25 -11.79
CA LEU A 63 -25.09 -53.16 -12.73
C LEU A 63 -24.65 -51.99 -11.86
N GLY A 64 -23.39 -51.58 -12.01
CA GLY A 64 -22.86 -50.45 -11.28
C GLY A 64 -23.81 -49.31 -11.56
N ALA A 65 -24.63 -48.98 -10.57
CA ALA A 65 -25.34 -47.72 -10.56
C ALA A 65 -24.20 -46.71 -10.60
N ALA A 66 -23.95 -46.17 -11.80
CA ALA A 66 -23.00 -45.09 -11.98
C ALA A 66 -23.29 -44.12 -10.84
N PRO A 67 -22.28 -43.79 -10.00
CA PRO A 67 -22.53 -42.95 -8.85
C PRO A 67 -23.23 -41.72 -9.41
N LEU A 68 -24.48 -41.50 -8.97
CA LEU A 68 -25.19 -40.26 -9.25
C LEU A 68 -24.17 -39.19 -8.95
N THR A 69 -23.77 -38.47 -10.00
CA THR A 69 -22.66 -37.54 -9.99
C THR A 69 -22.85 -36.73 -8.73
N GLN A 70 -22.05 -37.00 -7.69
CA GLN A 70 -22.27 -36.41 -6.38
C GLN A 70 -22.06 -34.93 -6.61
N ALA A 71 -23.18 -34.21 -6.70
CA ALA A 71 -23.21 -32.83 -7.14
C ALA A 71 -22.17 -32.10 -6.29
N ASN A 72 -21.14 -31.57 -6.98
CA ASN A 72 -20.04 -30.80 -6.40
C ASN A 72 -20.56 -30.01 -5.19
N GLN A 73 -20.21 -30.44 -3.98
CA GLN A 73 -20.63 -29.76 -2.77
C GLN A 73 -20.00 -28.36 -2.81
N PRO A 74 -20.77 -27.29 -2.55
CA PRO A 74 -20.41 -25.93 -2.94
C PRO A 74 -19.10 -25.52 -2.25
N THR A 75 -18.10 -25.17 -3.05
CA THR A 75 -16.91 -24.45 -2.59
C THR A 75 -17.35 -23.30 -1.71
N ASN A 76 -16.83 -23.19 -0.48
CA ASN A 76 -17.08 -22.03 0.38
C ASN A 76 -16.86 -20.75 -0.43
N PRO A 77 -17.88 -19.89 -0.63
CA PRO A 77 -17.77 -18.74 -1.52
C PRO A 77 -16.66 -17.81 -1.02
N SER A 78 -15.62 -17.62 -1.82
CA SER A 78 -14.49 -16.78 -1.42
C SER A 78 -14.93 -15.33 -1.28
N ALA A 79 -14.58 -14.70 -0.15
CA ALA A 79 -14.82 -13.27 0.08
C ALA A 79 -13.77 -12.37 -0.59
N HIS A 80 -12.81 -12.96 -1.30
CA HIS A 80 -11.83 -12.26 -2.11
C HIS A 80 -12.39 -12.10 -3.53
N THR A 81 -12.67 -10.87 -3.92
CA THR A 81 -13.10 -10.50 -5.28
C THR A 81 -11.96 -9.74 -5.95
N TRP A 82 -11.88 -9.79 -7.27
CA TRP A 82 -10.89 -8.96 -7.98
C TRP A 82 -11.17 -7.46 -7.80
N GLY A 83 -12.45 -7.06 -7.68
CA GLY A 83 -12.84 -5.67 -7.45
C GLY A 83 -12.22 -5.07 -6.19
N VAL A 84 -12.21 -5.79 -5.06
CA VAL A 84 -11.66 -5.26 -3.80
C VAL A 84 -10.14 -5.07 -3.84
N TRP A 85 -9.42 -5.92 -4.58
CA TRP A 85 -7.97 -5.79 -4.78
C TRP A 85 -7.64 -4.63 -5.73
N LEU A 86 -8.41 -4.47 -6.81
CA LEU A 86 -8.24 -3.35 -7.73
C LEU A 86 -8.48 -2.00 -7.04
N ILE A 87 -9.47 -1.89 -6.15
CA ILE A 87 -9.69 -0.68 -5.35
C ILE A 87 -8.44 -0.35 -4.51
N ALA A 88 -7.86 -1.35 -3.84
CA ALA A 88 -6.65 -1.15 -3.03
C ALA A 88 -5.46 -0.68 -3.89
N SER A 89 -5.22 -1.32 -5.04
CA SER A 89 -4.11 -0.99 -5.92
C SER A 89 -4.25 0.37 -6.60
N VAL A 90 -5.43 0.66 -7.19
CA VAL A 90 -5.69 1.92 -7.91
C VAL A 90 -5.64 3.11 -6.96
N ALA A 91 -6.24 3.00 -5.78
CA ALA A 91 -6.25 4.10 -4.82
C ALA A 91 -4.85 4.37 -4.25
N ALA A 92 -4.06 3.33 -3.96
CA ALA A 92 -2.69 3.50 -3.48
C ALA A 92 -1.79 4.14 -4.55
N PHE A 93 -1.87 3.66 -5.80
CA PHE A 93 -1.11 4.23 -6.92
C PHE A 93 -1.48 5.70 -7.16
N ALA A 94 -2.77 6.00 -7.20
CA ALA A 94 -3.25 7.35 -7.44
C ALA A 94 -2.76 8.35 -6.38
N VAL A 95 -2.78 7.96 -5.09
CA VAL A 95 -2.27 8.80 -4.00
C VAL A 95 -0.77 9.08 -4.19
N GLY A 96 0.03 8.05 -4.47
CA GLY A 96 1.46 8.21 -4.72
C GLY A 96 1.78 9.12 -5.91
N VAL A 97 1.02 8.99 -7.01
CA VAL A 97 1.18 9.86 -8.18
C VAL A 97 0.81 11.30 -7.85
N ARG A 98 -0.29 11.55 -7.11
CA ARG A 98 -0.69 12.91 -6.75
C ARG A 98 0.39 13.61 -5.92
N THR A 99 0.89 12.94 -4.89
CA THR A 99 1.90 13.51 -3.98
C THR A 99 3.20 13.82 -4.73
N ALA A 100 3.65 12.92 -5.60
CA ALA A 100 4.82 13.17 -6.45
C ALA A 100 4.58 14.33 -7.44
N SER A 101 3.43 14.35 -8.12
CA SER A 101 3.11 15.36 -9.13
C SER A 101 3.01 16.77 -8.56
N ALA A 102 2.40 16.93 -7.37
CA ALA A 102 2.21 18.23 -6.72
C ALA A 102 3.53 18.89 -6.33
N SER A 103 4.59 18.12 -6.12
CA SER A 103 5.91 18.62 -5.76
C SER A 103 6.79 18.94 -6.97
N LEU A 104 6.51 18.33 -8.12
CA LEU A 104 7.28 18.49 -9.35
C LEU A 104 6.67 19.52 -10.31
N LEU A 105 5.35 19.59 -10.40
CA LEU A 105 4.64 20.46 -11.33
C LEU A 105 3.48 21.16 -10.60
N PRO A 106 3.29 22.49 -10.76
CA PRO A 106 2.10 23.16 -10.25
C PRO A 106 0.87 22.64 -11.01
N MET A 107 0.18 21.65 -10.43
CA MET A 107 -1.03 21.08 -11.01
C MET A 107 -2.17 22.09 -10.82
N SER A 108 -2.88 22.45 -11.90
CA SER A 108 -3.99 23.39 -11.79
C SER A 108 -5.08 22.81 -10.87
N PRO A 109 -5.77 23.65 -10.06
CA PRO A 109 -6.79 23.16 -9.13
C PRO A 109 -7.95 22.47 -9.87
N VAL A 110 -8.24 22.90 -11.10
CA VAL A 110 -9.24 22.27 -11.97
C VAL A 110 -8.81 20.86 -12.38
N LEU A 111 -7.58 20.69 -12.87
CA LEU A 111 -7.06 19.37 -13.22
C LEU A 111 -7.00 18.48 -11.97
N ALA A 112 -6.66 19.04 -10.82
CA ALA A 112 -6.65 18.33 -9.55
C ALA A 112 -8.03 17.74 -9.24
N LEU A 113 -9.07 18.56 -9.31
CA LEU A 113 -10.46 18.17 -9.11
C LEU A 113 -10.92 17.12 -10.12
N VAL A 114 -10.63 17.31 -11.41
CA VAL A 114 -11.03 16.36 -12.47
C VAL A 114 -10.44 14.98 -12.21
N THR A 115 -9.14 14.86 -11.93
CA THR A 115 -8.54 13.54 -11.65
C THR A 115 -9.16 12.91 -10.41
N PHE A 116 -9.47 13.71 -9.37
CA PHE A 116 -10.10 13.19 -8.16
C PHE A 116 -11.48 12.61 -8.45
N LEU A 117 -12.30 13.34 -9.23
CA LEU A 117 -13.63 12.88 -9.64
C LEU A 117 -13.57 11.62 -10.51
N VAL A 118 -12.62 11.54 -11.45
CA VAL A 118 -12.41 10.35 -12.29
C VAL A 118 -12.02 9.13 -11.44
N LEU A 119 -11.08 9.31 -10.50
CA LEU A 119 -10.68 8.24 -9.58
C LEU A 119 -11.81 7.82 -8.66
N LEU A 120 -12.59 8.78 -8.15
CA LEU A 120 -13.75 8.51 -7.31
C LEU A 120 -14.81 7.69 -8.08
N ALA A 121 -15.09 8.07 -9.33
CA ALA A 121 -16.01 7.34 -10.19
C ALA A 121 -15.53 5.91 -10.50
N LEU A 122 -14.23 5.74 -10.75
CA LEU A 122 -13.61 4.42 -10.97
C LEU A 122 -13.69 3.54 -9.71
N VAL A 123 -13.36 4.09 -8.53
CA VAL A 123 -13.44 3.33 -7.27
C VAL A 123 -14.89 3.01 -6.91
N ALA A 124 -15.82 3.94 -7.16
CA ALA A 124 -17.25 3.72 -6.98
C ALA A 124 -17.77 2.58 -7.87
N SER A 125 -17.39 2.55 -9.16
CA SER A 125 -17.82 1.49 -10.08
C SER A 125 -17.26 0.12 -9.66
N LEU A 126 -15.98 0.06 -9.25
CA LEU A 126 -15.36 -1.16 -8.74
C LEU A 126 -16.04 -1.69 -7.48
N ALA A 127 -16.51 -0.83 -6.57
CA ALA A 127 -17.22 -1.26 -5.39
C ALA A 127 -18.66 -1.69 -5.66
N VAL A 128 -19.36 -1.02 -6.59
CA VAL A 128 -20.65 -1.52 -7.07
C VAL A 128 -20.47 -2.92 -7.65
N TRP A 129 -19.39 -3.15 -8.40
CA TRP A 129 -19.05 -4.47 -8.93
C TRP A 129 -18.75 -5.49 -7.82
N ASP A 130 -17.89 -5.17 -6.85
CA ASP A 130 -17.61 -6.04 -5.69
C ASP A 130 -18.90 -6.40 -4.93
N SER A 131 -19.76 -5.42 -4.63
CA SER A 131 -21.04 -5.67 -3.95
C SER A 131 -21.97 -6.58 -4.76
N ARG A 132 -22.02 -6.43 -6.09
CA ARG A 132 -22.82 -7.31 -6.96
C ARG A 132 -22.26 -8.74 -6.97
N VAL A 133 -20.94 -8.90 -7.04
CA VAL A 133 -20.29 -10.21 -7.02
C VAL A 133 -20.49 -10.90 -5.67
N LEU A 134 -20.38 -10.17 -4.56
CA LEU A 134 -20.64 -10.72 -3.22
C LEU A 134 -22.09 -11.20 -3.10
N ARG A 135 -23.07 -10.41 -3.57
CA ARG A 135 -24.48 -10.82 -3.58
C ARG A 135 -24.73 -12.05 -4.46
N ALA A 136 -24.10 -12.10 -5.64
CA ALA A 136 -24.18 -13.26 -6.53
C ALA A 136 -23.60 -14.54 -5.90
N ARG A 137 -22.62 -14.40 -5.00
CA ARG A 137 -22.04 -15.50 -4.20
C ARG A 137 -22.83 -15.84 -2.93
N GLY A 138 -24.00 -15.23 -2.72
CA GLY A 138 -24.82 -15.43 -1.50
C GLY A 138 -24.28 -14.74 -0.25
N LEU A 139 -23.28 -13.87 -0.39
CA LEU A 139 -22.68 -13.12 0.71
C LEU A 139 -23.39 -11.78 0.92
N ARG A 140 -23.44 -11.31 2.18
CA ARG A 140 -23.97 -9.98 2.51
C ARG A 140 -22.96 -8.93 2.05
N ALA A 141 -23.38 -8.10 1.10
CA ALA A 141 -22.58 -6.98 0.60
C ALA A 141 -22.93 -5.67 1.31
N ALA A 142 -21.91 -4.85 1.56
CA ALA A 142 -22.10 -3.45 1.95
C ALA A 142 -22.64 -2.63 0.77
N SER A 143 -23.30 -1.51 1.07
CA SER A 143 -23.72 -0.53 0.05
C SER A 143 -22.50 0.21 -0.50
N ALA A 144 -22.44 0.39 -1.82
CA ALA A 144 -21.34 1.13 -2.47
C ALA A 144 -21.33 2.63 -2.07
N TRP A 145 -22.46 3.15 -1.58
CA TRP A 145 -22.60 4.53 -1.08
C TRP A 145 -21.58 4.90 0.01
N TRP A 146 -21.04 3.93 0.75
CA TRP A 146 -19.99 4.18 1.73
C TRP A 146 -18.70 4.78 1.13
N ILE A 147 -18.50 4.65 -0.18
CA ILE A 147 -17.38 5.30 -0.88
C ILE A 147 -17.48 6.82 -0.84
N LEU A 148 -18.67 7.41 -0.89
CA LEU A 148 -18.78 8.87 -0.99
C LEU A 148 -18.49 9.59 0.32
N LEU A 149 -18.52 8.89 1.46
CA LEU A 149 -18.21 9.48 2.76
C LEU A 149 -16.71 9.64 2.99
N LEU A 150 -15.94 8.54 2.82
CA LEU A 150 -14.49 8.54 3.00
C LEU A 150 -13.84 7.46 2.13
N PRO A 151 -13.65 7.74 0.83
CA PRO A 151 -13.15 6.74 -0.12
C PRO A 151 -11.65 6.48 0.07
N PRO A 152 -11.20 5.21 -0.02
CA PRO A 152 -11.94 3.94 -0.05
C PRO A 152 -12.13 3.33 1.36
N ILE A 153 -11.64 3.99 2.42
CA ILE A 153 -11.56 3.46 3.79
C ILE A 153 -12.94 3.09 4.35
N ALA A 154 -13.93 3.98 4.22
CA ALA A 154 -15.28 3.75 4.72
C ALA A 154 -15.93 2.51 4.08
N TYR A 155 -15.69 2.27 2.78
CA TYR A 155 -16.15 1.07 2.10
C TYR A 155 -15.49 -0.20 2.65
N PHE A 156 -14.17 -0.20 2.88
CA PHE A 156 -13.47 -1.35 3.47
C PHE A 156 -14.01 -1.69 4.87
N VAL A 157 -14.29 -0.68 5.70
CA VAL A 157 -14.87 -0.87 7.03
C VAL A 157 -16.27 -1.46 6.93
N ALA A 158 -17.15 -0.88 6.11
CA ALA A 158 -18.51 -1.36 5.92
C ALA A 158 -18.54 -2.81 5.40
N ARG A 159 -17.70 -3.13 4.42
CA ARG A 159 -17.53 -4.49 3.87
C ARG A 159 -17.04 -5.47 4.94
N ARG A 160 -16.04 -5.08 5.74
CA ARG A 160 -15.49 -5.89 6.84
C ARG A 160 -16.58 -6.20 7.88
N VAL A 161 -17.38 -5.22 8.26
CA VAL A 161 -18.50 -5.41 9.21
C VAL A 161 -19.56 -6.34 8.62
N ALA A 162 -19.93 -6.17 7.35
CA ALA A 162 -20.92 -7.01 6.69
C ALA A 162 -20.50 -8.49 6.64
N LEU A 163 -19.23 -8.76 6.31
CA LEU A 163 -18.68 -10.11 6.23
C LEU A 163 -18.43 -10.73 7.61
N LYS A 164 -18.00 -9.93 8.61
CA LYS A 164 -17.84 -10.38 9.99
C LYS A 164 -19.15 -10.88 10.59
N LYS A 165 -20.29 -10.26 10.24
CA LYS A 165 -21.63 -10.71 10.65
C LYS A 165 -21.99 -12.10 10.10
N GLN A 166 -21.29 -12.58 9.06
CA GLN A 166 -21.44 -13.93 8.51
C GLN A 166 -20.32 -14.89 8.96
N GLY A 167 -19.49 -14.49 9.93
CA GLY A 167 -18.35 -15.30 10.40
C GLY A 167 -17.11 -15.26 9.49
N ILE A 168 -17.14 -14.47 8.40
CA ILE A 168 -16.03 -14.41 7.43
C ILE A 168 -15.08 -13.26 7.78
N ARG A 169 -13.79 -13.58 7.93
CA ARG A 169 -12.72 -12.58 8.14
C ARG A 169 -12.12 -12.16 6.80
N ALA A 170 -12.40 -10.93 6.36
CA ALA A 170 -11.90 -10.39 5.09
C ALA A 170 -11.22 -9.02 5.29
N ASN A 171 -10.15 -9.00 6.07
CA ASN A 171 -9.36 -7.81 6.43
C ASN A 171 -8.17 -7.54 5.49
N ALA A 172 -7.70 -8.53 4.72
CA ALA A 172 -6.47 -8.45 3.93
C ALA A 172 -6.42 -7.26 2.95
N PRO A 173 -7.42 -6.99 2.09
CA PRO A 173 -7.33 -5.89 1.12
C PRO A 173 -7.23 -4.52 1.78
N GLY A 174 -7.95 -4.31 2.89
CA GLY A 174 -7.89 -3.05 3.63
C GLY A 174 -6.55 -2.83 4.32
N ASN A 175 -5.94 -3.89 4.87
CA ASN A 175 -4.61 -3.80 5.47
C ASN A 175 -3.54 -3.51 4.42
N VAL A 176 -3.61 -4.14 3.24
CA VAL A 176 -2.71 -3.88 2.11
C VAL A 176 -2.85 -2.43 1.63
N TYR A 177 -4.07 -1.90 1.52
CA TYR A 177 -4.30 -0.50 1.17
C TYR A 177 -3.63 0.47 2.15
N VAL A 178 -3.80 0.24 3.46
CA VAL A 178 -3.19 1.09 4.49
C VAL A 178 -1.66 1.02 4.43
N LEU A 179 -1.09 -0.19 4.37
CA LEU A 179 0.36 -0.38 4.26
C LEU A 179 0.96 0.28 3.01
N THR A 180 0.28 0.15 1.86
CA THR A 180 0.75 0.74 0.61
C THR A 180 0.70 2.26 0.62
N ILE A 181 -0.29 2.89 1.26
CA ILE A 181 -0.28 4.35 1.47
C ILE A 181 0.90 4.78 2.34
N PHE A 182 1.10 4.13 3.49
CA PHE A 182 2.20 4.49 4.38
C PHE A 182 3.56 4.32 3.68
N ALA A 183 3.74 3.24 2.93
CA ALA A 183 4.94 3.02 2.12
C ALA A 183 5.11 4.10 1.04
N ALA A 184 4.04 4.44 0.30
CA ALA A 184 4.08 5.47 -0.72
C ALA A 184 4.39 6.86 -0.12
N ALA A 185 3.79 7.19 1.03
CA ALA A 185 4.05 8.43 1.74
C ALA A 185 5.50 8.52 2.22
N ALA A 186 6.05 7.44 2.78
CA ALA A 186 7.44 7.35 3.21
C ALA A 186 8.42 7.44 2.02
N LEU A 187 8.14 6.76 0.90
CA LEU A 187 8.96 6.86 -0.31
C LEU A 187 8.91 8.27 -0.89
N THR A 188 7.74 8.89 -0.91
CA THR A 188 7.56 10.25 -1.40
C THR A 188 8.29 11.26 -0.52
N SER A 189 8.22 11.12 0.81
CA SER A 189 8.93 12.00 1.74
C SER A 189 10.44 11.88 1.58
N VAL A 190 10.98 10.67 1.47
CA VAL A 190 12.42 10.42 1.24
C VAL A 190 12.89 10.96 -0.11
N ALA A 191 12.10 10.79 -1.17
CA ALA A 191 12.48 11.24 -2.51
C ALA A 191 12.45 12.77 -2.68
N LEU A 192 11.48 13.44 -2.04
CA LEU A 192 11.23 14.87 -2.25
C LEU A 192 11.91 15.79 -1.23
N THR A 193 12.24 15.29 -0.03
CA THR A 193 12.98 16.09 0.96
C THR A 193 14.29 16.71 0.44
N PRO A 194 15.18 15.98 -0.26
CA PRO A 194 16.42 16.58 -0.76
C PRO A 194 16.13 17.68 -1.80
N MET A 195 15.12 17.48 -2.66
CA MET A 195 14.71 18.48 -3.65
C MET A 195 14.11 19.73 -2.98
N ALA A 196 13.34 19.55 -1.92
CA ALA A 196 12.76 20.66 -1.16
C ALA A 196 13.85 21.49 -0.46
N LEU A 197 14.82 20.81 0.17
CA LEU A 197 15.98 21.47 0.80
C LEU A 197 16.78 22.27 -0.24
N ALA A 198 17.14 21.65 -1.37
CA ALA A 198 17.88 22.33 -2.44
C ALA A 198 17.15 23.56 -3.01
N ARG A 199 15.81 23.49 -3.16
CA ARG A 199 15.00 24.66 -3.59
C ARG A 199 15.01 25.77 -2.55
N MET A 200 15.00 25.47 -1.26
CA MET A 200 15.06 26.49 -0.20
C MET A 200 16.42 27.19 -0.16
N ASP A 201 17.51 26.45 -0.38
CA ASP A 201 18.86 27.04 -0.46
C ASP A 201 18.96 27.99 -1.65
N ALA A 202 18.50 27.57 -2.84
CA ALA A 202 18.51 28.43 -4.03
C ALA A 202 17.64 29.69 -3.88
N ALA A 203 16.48 29.57 -3.23
CA ALA A 203 15.62 30.73 -2.95
C ALA A 203 16.24 31.69 -1.93
N SER A 204 16.92 31.16 -0.89
CA SER A 204 17.60 31.97 0.12
C SER A 204 18.84 32.67 -0.45
N LEU A 205 19.58 31.99 -1.34
CA LEU A 205 20.71 32.56 -2.06
C LEU A 205 20.28 33.74 -2.95
N ARG A 206 19.19 33.59 -3.71
CA ARG A 206 18.62 34.70 -4.51
C ARG A 206 18.17 35.87 -3.66
N LEU A 207 17.61 35.61 -2.48
CA LEU A 207 17.20 36.67 -1.55
C LEU A 207 18.44 37.43 -1.02
N LEU A 208 19.51 36.71 -0.67
CA LEU A 208 20.78 37.31 -0.27
C LEU A 208 21.35 38.20 -1.38
N GLU A 209 21.42 37.70 -2.62
CA GLU A 209 21.93 38.46 -3.77
C GLU A 209 21.13 39.76 -4.00
N GLN A 210 19.80 39.70 -3.85
CA GLN A 210 18.92 40.87 -3.94
C GLN A 210 19.11 41.87 -2.79
N GLN A 211 19.33 41.39 -1.56
CA GLN A 211 19.58 42.26 -0.42
C GLN A 211 20.96 42.93 -0.51
N ALA A 212 21.99 42.17 -0.88
CA ALA A 212 23.36 42.67 -1.01
C ALA A 212 23.47 43.71 -2.14
N SER A 213 22.85 43.45 -3.30
CA SER A 213 22.80 44.42 -4.41
C SER A 213 22.11 45.72 -4.02
N ALA A 214 20.99 45.65 -3.28
CA ALA A 214 20.29 46.83 -2.79
C ALA A 214 21.12 47.65 -1.79
N GLU A 215 21.90 47.00 -0.93
CA GLU A 215 22.76 47.69 0.04
C GLU A 215 23.96 48.36 -0.64
N LEU A 216 24.63 47.65 -1.56
CA LEU A 216 25.71 48.22 -2.38
C LEU A 216 25.25 49.43 -3.18
N GLN A 217 24.03 49.37 -3.73
CA GLN A 217 23.45 50.49 -4.45
C GLN A 217 23.21 51.72 -3.56
N ARG A 218 22.83 51.53 -2.29
CA ARG A 218 22.69 52.66 -1.35
C ARG A 218 24.03 53.31 -1.02
N GLN A 219 25.11 52.52 -0.94
CA GLN A 219 26.42 53.02 -0.55
C GLN A 219 27.16 53.70 -1.71
N THR A 220 27.04 53.16 -2.93
CA THR A 220 27.79 53.62 -4.11
C THR A 220 26.98 54.47 -5.06
N SER A 221 25.65 54.50 -4.92
CA SER A 221 24.71 55.09 -5.91
C SER A 221 24.78 54.45 -7.31
N GLU A 222 25.39 53.27 -7.44
CA GLU A 222 25.53 52.51 -8.69
C GLU A 222 24.77 51.18 -8.60
N SER A 223 24.33 50.62 -9.73
CA SER A 223 23.67 49.32 -9.76
C SER A 223 24.69 48.18 -9.81
N TRP A 224 24.61 47.27 -8.83
CA TRP A 224 25.49 46.11 -8.72
C TRP A 224 24.72 44.80 -8.94
N THR A 225 25.31 43.90 -9.70
CA THR A 225 24.84 42.52 -9.85
C THR A 225 25.70 41.61 -8.98
N VAL A 226 25.11 41.05 -7.93
CA VAL A 226 25.79 40.13 -7.00
C VAL A 226 25.62 38.69 -7.50
N SER A 227 26.70 37.91 -7.47
CA SER A 227 26.69 36.47 -7.70
C SER A 227 27.47 35.76 -6.60
N CYS A 228 26.80 34.85 -5.91
CA CYS A 228 27.39 34.00 -4.88
C CYS A 228 27.61 32.56 -5.40
N PRO A 229 28.53 31.78 -4.80
CA PRO A 229 28.84 30.43 -5.28
C PRO A 229 27.66 29.46 -5.12
N ASP A 230 27.44 28.64 -6.14
CA ASP A 230 26.43 27.58 -6.13
C ASP A 230 26.74 26.57 -5.00
N GLY A 231 25.83 26.44 -4.03
CA GLY A 231 26.01 25.58 -2.85
C GLY A 231 26.56 26.29 -1.61
N ALA A 232 26.61 27.62 -1.60
CA ALA A 232 26.92 28.38 -0.39
C ALA A 232 25.96 27.99 0.77
N PRO A 233 26.47 27.81 2.00
CA PRO A 233 25.70 27.32 3.16
C PRO A 233 24.74 28.38 3.75
N VAL A 234 23.92 29.03 2.92
CA VAL A 234 23.01 30.13 3.27
C VAL A 234 21.99 29.82 4.37
N THR A 235 21.74 28.55 4.65
CA THR A 235 20.81 28.08 5.68
C THR A 235 21.49 27.72 7.00
N ILE A 236 22.83 27.66 7.03
CA ILE A 236 23.61 27.33 8.22
C ILE A 236 24.00 28.61 8.94
N VAL A 237 23.37 28.88 10.09
CA VAL A 237 23.68 30.04 10.94
C VAL A 237 25.14 29.99 11.40
N GLY A 238 25.82 31.12 11.31
CA GLY A 238 27.24 31.26 11.65
C GLY A 238 28.20 30.85 10.53
N SER A 239 27.70 30.42 9.38
CA SER A 239 28.54 30.20 8.20
C SER A 239 28.85 31.52 7.48
N SER A 240 29.98 31.53 6.77
CA SER A 240 30.41 32.64 5.94
C SER A 240 30.97 32.14 4.60
N PHE A 241 30.80 32.94 3.55
CA PHE A 241 31.26 32.63 2.21
C PHE A 241 31.46 33.91 1.39
N ASP A 242 32.32 33.84 0.38
CA ASP A 242 32.66 34.99 -0.46
C ASP A 242 31.73 35.08 -1.67
N CYS A 243 31.20 36.28 -1.90
CA CYS A 243 30.44 36.62 -3.10
C CYS A 243 31.19 37.67 -3.93
N ALA A 244 30.85 37.73 -5.21
CA ALA A 244 31.32 38.76 -6.12
C ALA A 244 30.17 39.67 -6.54
N ALA A 245 30.44 40.96 -6.71
CA ALA A 245 29.51 41.88 -7.33
C ALA A 245 30.17 42.58 -8.50
N ILE A 246 29.42 42.78 -9.58
CA ILE A 246 29.87 43.45 -10.79
C ILE A 246 28.93 44.61 -11.10
N ASP A 247 29.48 45.79 -11.38
CA ASP A 247 28.70 46.97 -11.78
C ASP A 247 28.40 46.98 -13.30
N ALA A 248 27.70 48.01 -13.77
CA ALA A 248 27.44 48.18 -15.20
C ALA A 248 28.69 48.51 -16.05
N THR A 249 29.78 48.94 -15.41
CA THR A 249 31.04 49.32 -16.08
C THR A 249 32.02 48.15 -16.20
N GLY A 250 31.72 47.01 -15.56
CA GLY A 250 32.57 45.82 -15.51
C GLY A 250 33.54 45.79 -14.33
N ARG A 251 33.44 46.72 -13.37
CA ARG A 251 34.19 46.68 -12.11
C ARG A 251 33.63 45.59 -11.22
N ALA A 252 34.53 44.75 -10.70
CA ALA A 252 34.17 43.67 -9.80
C ALA A 252 34.70 43.94 -8.39
N VAL A 253 33.87 43.68 -7.39
CA VAL A 253 34.25 43.70 -5.97
C VAL A 253 33.97 42.35 -5.34
N ARG A 254 34.77 41.97 -4.34
CA ARG A 254 34.51 40.78 -3.53
C ARG A 254 34.18 41.19 -2.10
N PHE A 255 33.27 40.45 -1.50
CA PHE A 255 32.89 40.63 -0.11
C PHE A 255 32.52 39.29 0.51
N THR A 256 32.61 39.21 1.83
CA THR A 256 32.21 38.03 2.60
C THR A 256 30.82 38.26 3.18
N ALA A 257 29.91 37.32 2.94
CA ALA A 257 28.58 37.31 3.54
C ALA A 257 28.56 36.37 4.75
N HIS A 258 27.92 36.80 5.83
CA HIS A 258 27.75 36.06 7.08
C HIS A 258 26.28 35.76 7.33
N VAL A 259 25.95 34.51 7.63
CA VAL A 259 24.57 34.09 7.94
C VAL A 259 24.28 34.30 9.43
N LEU A 260 23.51 35.35 9.76
CA LEU A 260 23.14 35.66 11.15
C LEU A 260 21.92 34.87 11.62
N SER A 261 20.92 34.77 10.75
CA SER A 261 19.69 33.99 11.00
C SER A 261 19.08 33.58 9.65
N PRO A 262 18.11 32.65 9.61
CA PRO A 262 17.45 32.30 8.35
C PRO A 262 16.87 33.55 7.66
N ARG A 263 17.38 33.88 6.47
CA ARG A 263 17.03 35.09 5.66
C ARG A 263 17.55 36.43 6.19
N GLN A 264 18.48 36.42 7.13
CA GLN A 264 19.14 37.63 7.62
C GLN A 264 20.65 37.46 7.51
N PHE A 265 21.28 38.37 6.77
CA PHE A 265 22.68 38.28 6.42
C PHE A 265 23.39 39.59 6.77
N SER A 266 24.63 39.47 7.21
CA SER A 266 25.55 40.61 7.33
C SER A 266 26.57 40.52 6.21
N VAL A 267 27.00 41.66 5.68
CA VAL A 267 27.99 41.72 4.61
C VAL A 267 29.14 42.57 5.10
N ASP A 268 30.35 42.04 4.98
CA ASP A 268 31.57 42.80 5.27
C ASP A 268 31.81 43.89 4.21
N PRO A 269 32.52 44.98 4.54
CA PRO A 269 32.79 46.05 3.59
C PRO A 269 33.46 45.49 2.32
N ALA A 270 32.89 45.83 1.16
CA ALA A 270 33.36 45.33 -0.12
C ALA A 270 34.78 45.82 -0.42
N VAL A 271 35.67 44.89 -0.74
CA VAL A 271 37.05 45.20 -1.11
C VAL A 271 37.13 45.29 -2.63
N LEU A 272 37.51 46.47 -3.13
CA LEU A 272 37.77 46.72 -4.55
C LEU A 272 38.99 45.88 -4.99
N GLN A 273 38.84 45.14 -6.09
CA GLN A 273 39.94 44.43 -6.77
C GLN A 273 40.47 45.23 -7.95
#